data_AF-A0A813K2E2-F1
#
_entry.id   AF-A0A813K2E2-F1
#
_cell.length_a   1.000
_cell.length_b   1.000
_cell.length_c   1.000
_cell.angle_alpha   90.00
_cell.angle_beta   90.00
_cell.angle_gamma   90.00
#
_symmetry.space_group_name_H-M   'P 1'
#
loop_
_entity.id
_entity.type
_entity.pdbx_description
1 polymer ?
#
loop_
_entity_poly.entity_id
_entity_poly.type
_entity_poly.pdbx_seq_one_letter_code
_entity_poly.pdbx_strand_id
1 'polypeptide(L)'
;MSFLRHPLIMLLQTLRITRPGCASRILQLLQSHRPTFHGSDRSIASHWPASIIGRLERRISRLKAFHHKLHWPATSCFQAFGQNHVLPIARTSGQDICVMSSAELRYAAGFFDGDGCVAPTGSRSGSQVWINQSSAHGEALLLFHRAFGGSIRLSRQGQGSKHAIIKWRVSGSSAQNAAAALCQESLVKKQQLQIAANWPSCKAEREELAIRMTELKHTSHDLSGFICSWSYVAGYFDAKGHVHISPTLSLQLSLSQKVEGVLKAILYFFEQECPGNGKGVALYKLSNCSRLQVSRNEVCKFILQRMLASGLQVKRLSAELALAAECKESRASARTALASLVGNQGRYLRLDLEGCHRATHILNMQSSIFYQSSRGRLEKVIMLQRGVEQLKKEHALQTSQSRYQLLRHDIRSKLSNGTAILRS
;
A
#
# COMPACT_ATOMS: atom_id res chain seq x y z
N MET A 1 1.88 20.59 45.50
CA MET A 1 1.61 19.13 45.50
C MET A 1 0.55 18.82 44.46
N SER A 2 0.99 18.54 43.23
CA SER A 2 0.14 18.30 42.06
C SER A 2 -0.05 16.79 41.85
N PHE A 3 -1.28 16.30 42.01
CA PHE A 3 -1.66 14.93 41.66
C PHE A 3 -1.59 14.75 40.13
N LEU A 4 -0.53 14.09 39.66
CA LEU A 4 -0.48 13.48 38.33
C LEU A 4 -1.51 12.34 38.28
N ARG A 5 -2.74 12.65 37.83
CA ARG A 5 -3.74 11.62 37.55
C ARG A 5 -3.23 10.72 36.42
N HIS A 6 -3.19 9.42 36.70
CA HIS A 6 -2.71 8.39 35.79
C HIS A 6 -3.49 8.43 34.45
N PRO A 7 -2.83 8.43 33.29
CA PRO A 7 -3.48 8.49 31.96
C PRO A 7 -4.54 7.41 31.68
N LEU A 8 -4.57 6.33 32.48
CA LEU A 8 -5.55 5.25 32.36
C LEU A 8 -6.94 5.63 32.87
N ILE A 9 -7.05 6.56 33.84
CA ILE A 9 -8.33 6.95 34.44
C ILE A 9 -9.09 7.89 33.49
N MET A 10 -8.38 8.76 32.76
CA MET A 10 -8.96 9.60 31.70
C MET A 10 -9.56 8.75 30.57
N LEU A 11 -8.87 7.67 30.15
CA LEU A 11 -9.34 6.77 29.10
C LEU A 11 -10.67 6.07 29.45
N LEU A 12 -10.94 5.84 30.74
CA LEU A 12 -12.17 5.22 31.23
C LEU A 12 -13.37 6.18 31.23
N GLN A 13 -13.12 7.49 31.34
CA GLN A 13 -14.19 8.50 31.33
C GLN A 13 -14.65 8.88 29.92
N THR A 14 -13.77 8.77 28.91
CA THR A 14 -14.11 9.08 27.51
C THR A 14 -14.78 7.91 26.77
N LEU A 15 -14.55 6.68 27.22
CA LEU A 15 -15.16 5.50 26.65
C LEU A 15 -16.58 5.31 27.22
N ARG A 16 -17.60 5.87 26.56
CA ARG A 16 -19.02 5.50 26.76
C ARG A 16 -19.26 4.03 26.34
N ILE A 17 -18.66 3.08 27.06
CA ILE A 17 -18.87 1.65 26.86
C ILE A 17 -20.05 1.25 27.75
N THR A 18 -21.23 1.12 27.16
CA THR A 18 -22.49 0.84 27.85
C THR A 18 -22.63 -0.60 28.38
N ARG A 19 -21.54 -1.34 28.58
CA ARG A 19 -21.52 -2.61 29.35
C ARG A 19 -20.20 -2.77 30.12
N PRO A 20 -20.22 -2.77 31.47
CA PRO A 20 -19.01 -2.87 32.30
C PRO A 20 -18.21 -4.18 32.09
N GLY A 21 -18.83 -5.27 31.63
CA GLY A 21 -18.15 -6.57 31.44
C GLY A 21 -17.23 -6.68 30.21
N CYS A 22 -17.53 -6.01 29.09
CA CYS A 22 -16.72 -6.10 27.87
C CYS A 22 -15.44 -5.26 27.96
N ALA A 23 -15.54 -4.05 28.54
CA ALA A 23 -14.38 -3.19 28.78
C ALA A 23 -13.38 -3.86 29.72
N SER A 24 -13.86 -4.50 30.80
CA SER A 24 -13.02 -5.20 31.78
C SER A 24 -12.21 -6.33 31.14
N ARG A 25 -12.82 -7.20 30.31
CA ARG A 25 -12.07 -8.28 29.62
C ARG A 25 -11.06 -7.76 28.59
N ILE A 26 -11.37 -6.66 27.90
CA ILE A 26 -10.46 -6.03 26.94
C ILE A 26 -9.29 -5.37 27.67
N LEU A 27 -9.56 -4.65 28.76
CA LEU A 27 -8.55 -4.06 29.62
C LEU A 27 -7.69 -5.16 30.25
N GLN A 28 -8.27 -6.27 30.68
CA GLN A 28 -7.53 -7.42 31.19
C GLN A 28 -6.64 -8.05 30.11
N LEU A 29 -7.09 -8.16 28.85
CA LEU A 29 -6.24 -8.55 27.71
C LEU A 29 -5.12 -7.54 27.43
N LEU A 30 -5.39 -6.25 27.67
CA LEU A 30 -4.43 -5.16 27.49
C LEU A 30 -3.57 -4.92 28.74
N GLN A 31 -3.86 -5.47 29.91
CA GLN A 31 -3.16 -5.23 31.18
C GLN A 31 -2.44 -6.50 31.68
N SER A 32 -2.95 -7.69 31.35
CA SER A 32 -2.35 -8.96 31.79
C SER A 32 -0.94 -9.17 31.21
N HIS A 33 0.02 -9.14 32.14
CA HIS A 33 1.43 -9.51 32.05
C HIS A 33 2.29 -8.72 31.06
N ARG A 34 3.12 -7.82 31.61
CA ARG A 34 4.51 -7.72 31.12
C ARG A 34 5.18 -9.02 31.58
N PRO A 35 5.58 -9.94 30.69
CA PRO A 35 6.49 -10.99 31.11
C PRO A 35 7.80 -10.29 31.49
N THR A 36 8.03 -10.10 32.79
CA THR A 36 9.31 -9.65 33.33
C THR A 36 10.29 -10.79 33.17
N PHE A 37 10.93 -10.88 32.01
CA PHE A 37 12.12 -11.70 31.82
C PHE A 37 13.33 -10.86 32.25
N HIS A 38 13.57 -10.81 33.56
CA HIS A 38 14.86 -10.41 34.12
C HIS A 38 15.62 -11.69 34.47
N GLY A 39 16.36 -12.22 33.50
CA GLY A 39 17.24 -13.36 33.68
C GLY A 39 18.35 -13.27 32.66
N SER A 40 19.53 -12.84 33.09
CA SER A 40 20.77 -12.76 32.31
C SER A 40 21.44 -14.13 32.08
N ASP A 41 20.79 -15.22 32.47
CA ASP A 41 21.33 -16.58 32.31
C ASP A 41 21.16 -17.10 30.88
N ARG A 42 22.26 -17.01 30.10
CA ARG A 42 22.33 -17.51 28.73
C ARG A 42 22.38 -19.04 28.62
N SER A 43 22.41 -19.80 29.72
CA SER A 43 22.60 -21.26 29.69
C SER A 43 21.31 -22.10 29.57
N ILE A 44 20.12 -21.51 29.66
CA ILE A 44 18.81 -22.22 29.59
C ILE A 44 18.20 -22.18 28.16
N ALA A 45 19.02 -22.03 27.12
CA ALA A 45 18.53 -21.84 25.75
C ALA A 45 18.08 -23.13 25.03
N SER A 46 18.22 -24.32 25.63
CA SER A 46 18.03 -25.60 24.95
C SER A 46 16.60 -26.15 24.97
N HIS A 47 15.67 -25.56 25.74
CA HIS A 47 14.28 -26.01 25.82
C HIS A 47 13.31 -24.82 25.81
N TRP A 48 13.24 -24.09 24.70
CA TRP A 48 12.09 -23.21 24.44
C TRP A 48 10.93 -24.07 23.97
N PRO A 49 9.89 -24.34 24.78
CA PRO A 49 8.82 -25.19 24.32
C PRO A 49 8.10 -24.45 23.19
N ALA A 50 7.87 -25.15 22.07
CA ALA A 50 7.05 -24.69 20.94
C ALA A 50 5.70 -24.10 21.40
N SER A 51 5.27 -24.44 22.62
CA SER A 51 4.16 -23.83 23.35
C SER A 51 4.23 -22.31 23.54
N ILE A 52 5.41 -21.67 23.62
CA ILE A 52 5.52 -20.21 23.80
C ILE A 52 5.16 -19.47 22.50
N ILE A 53 5.80 -19.84 21.39
CA ILE A 53 5.51 -19.24 20.07
C ILE A 53 4.03 -19.47 19.73
N GLY A 54 3.52 -20.69 19.94
CA GLY A 54 2.10 -21.00 19.72
C GLY A 54 1.16 -20.16 20.58
N ARG A 55 1.49 -19.90 21.87
CA ARG A 55 0.71 -19.00 22.73
C ARG A 55 0.74 -17.55 22.23
N LEU A 56 1.89 -17.04 21.79
CA LEU A 56 2.02 -15.70 21.23
C LEU A 56 1.21 -15.55 19.94
N GLU A 57 1.31 -16.49 19.01
CA GLU A 57 0.56 -16.44 17.76
C GLU A 57 -0.96 -16.49 17.98
N ARG A 58 -1.46 -17.28 18.95
CA ARG A 58 -2.87 -17.23 19.36
C ARG A 58 -3.28 -15.84 19.88
N ARG A 59 -2.44 -15.19 20.68
CA ARG A 59 -2.70 -13.83 21.19
C ARG A 59 -2.70 -12.80 20.05
N ILE A 60 -1.74 -12.89 19.14
CA ILE A 60 -1.65 -12.03 17.94
C ILE A 60 -2.91 -12.18 17.09
N SER A 61 -3.37 -13.41 16.85
CA SER A 61 -4.60 -13.68 16.10
C SER A 61 -5.83 -13.05 16.76
N ARG A 62 -5.98 -13.17 18.09
CA ARG A 62 -7.06 -12.52 18.85
C ARG A 62 -6.99 -11.00 18.74
N LEU A 63 -5.80 -10.42 18.87
CA LEU A 63 -5.61 -8.98 18.72
C LEU A 63 -5.87 -8.50 17.29
N LYS A 64 -5.52 -9.27 16.25
CA LYS A 64 -5.85 -8.93 14.85
C LYS A 64 -7.36 -8.93 14.63
N ALA A 65 -8.06 -9.94 15.15
CA ALA A 65 -9.51 -10.02 15.09
C ALA A 65 -10.18 -8.85 15.82
N PHE A 66 -9.66 -8.49 17.01
CA PHE A 66 -10.11 -7.31 17.74
C PHE A 66 -9.85 -6.01 16.97
N HIS A 67 -8.63 -5.82 16.48
CA HIS A 67 -8.24 -4.65 15.71
C HIS A 67 -9.12 -4.48 14.46
N HIS A 68 -9.47 -5.57 13.78
CA HIS A 68 -10.36 -5.52 12.62
C HIS A 68 -11.77 -5.01 12.94
N LYS A 69 -12.24 -5.11 14.20
CA LYS A 69 -13.55 -4.61 14.64
C LYS A 69 -13.55 -3.13 15.04
N LEU A 70 -12.38 -2.49 15.15
CA LEU A 70 -12.28 -1.08 15.51
C LEU A 70 -12.68 -0.20 14.33
N HIS A 71 -13.69 0.64 14.52
CA HIS A 71 -14.13 1.62 13.54
C HIS A 71 -13.48 2.97 13.82
N TRP A 72 -12.98 3.63 12.78
CA TRP A 72 -12.39 4.94 12.90
C TRP A 72 -13.48 6.00 13.15
N PRO A 73 -13.18 7.11 13.84
CA PRO A 73 -14.08 8.26 13.92
C PRO A 73 -14.51 8.72 12.52
N ALA A 74 -15.74 9.23 12.41
CA ALA A 74 -16.30 9.71 11.15
C ALA A 74 -15.30 10.65 10.44
N THR A 75 -14.93 10.31 9.20
CA THR A 75 -13.93 11.08 8.44
C THR A 75 -14.63 12.23 7.72
N SER A 76 -14.51 13.43 8.26
CA SER A 76 -15.06 14.67 7.69
C SER A 76 -14.05 15.48 6.90
N CYS A 77 -12.75 15.17 6.96
CA CYS A 77 -11.71 15.84 6.19
C CYS A 77 -10.58 14.87 5.80
N PHE A 78 -9.75 15.28 4.85
CA PHE A 78 -8.49 14.61 4.50
C PHE A 78 -7.39 15.63 4.24
N GLN A 79 -6.13 15.23 4.38
CA GLN A 79 -4.99 16.07 4.08
C GLN A 79 -4.45 15.74 2.68
N ALA A 80 -4.14 16.77 1.89
CA ALA A 80 -3.45 16.65 0.61
C ALA A 80 -2.66 17.93 0.33
N PHE A 81 -1.46 17.81 -0.25
CA PHE A 81 -0.57 18.97 -0.50
C PHE A 81 -0.34 19.86 0.74
N GLY A 82 -0.26 19.24 1.93
CA GLY A 82 -0.11 19.95 3.20
C GLY A 82 -1.36 20.67 3.71
N GLN A 83 -2.48 20.65 2.96
CA GLN A 83 -3.72 21.34 3.31
C GLN A 83 -4.81 20.35 3.74
N ASN A 84 -5.69 20.79 4.64
CA ASN A 84 -6.87 20.02 5.06
C ASN A 84 -8.08 20.38 4.19
N HIS A 85 -8.74 19.37 3.64
CA HIS A 85 -9.93 19.52 2.80
C HIS A 85 -11.14 18.86 3.46
N VAL A 86 -12.22 19.62 3.61
CA VAL A 86 -13.49 19.16 4.20
C VAL A 86 -14.30 18.36 3.17
N LEU A 87 -14.92 17.28 3.61
CA LEU A 87 -15.79 16.42 2.81
C LEU A 87 -17.28 16.71 3.10
N PRO A 88 -18.17 16.65 2.09
CA PRO A 88 -17.87 16.43 0.68
C PRO A 88 -17.30 17.69 0.01
N ILE A 89 -16.40 17.51 -0.96
CA ILE A 89 -16.01 18.58 -1.88
C ILE A 89 -16.95 18.50 -3.07
N ALA A 90 -17.85 19.47 -3.19
CA ALA A 90 -18.74 19.63 -4.33
C ALA A 90 -18.11 20.52 -5.39
N ARG A 91 -18.58 20.40 -6.64
CA ARG A 91 -18.26 21.38 -7.67
C ARG A 91 -18.87 22.72 -7.29
N THR A 92 -18.06 23.76 -7.25
CA THR A 92 -18.56 25.13 -7.07
C THR A 92 -19.03 25.65 -8.43
N SER A 93 -20.24 26.23 -8.50
CA SER A 93 -20.72 26.90 -9.71
C SER A 93 -19.72 27.99 -10.11
N GLY A 94 -19.30 28.00 -11.38
CA GLY A 94 -18.30 28.95 -11.90
C GLY A 94 -16.83 28.58 -11.67
N GLN A 95 -16.54 27.38 -11.16
CA GLN A 95 -15.16 26.91 -11.13
C GLN A 95 -14.66 26.61 -12.55
N ASP A 96 -13.71 27.41 -13.02
CA ASP A 96 -13.06 27.22 -14.31
C ASP A 96 -12.38 25.85 -14.37
N ILE A 97 -12.67 25.11 -15.45
CA ILE A 97 -12.03 23.83 -15.71
C ILE A 97 -10.58 24.13 -16.06
N CYS A 98 -9.66 23.64 -15.23
CA CYS A 98 -8.24 23.78 -15.49
C CYS A 98 -7.86 22.93 -16.70
N VAL A 99 -7.37 23.58 -17.76
CA VAL A 99 -6.80 22.89 -18.92
C VAL A 99 -5.51 22.19 -18.47
N MET A 100 -5.49 20.86 -18.54
CA MET A 100 -4.28 20.09 -18.23
C MET A 100 -3.27 20.21 -19.37
N SER A 101 -1.99 20.36 -19.03
CA SER A 101 -0.93 20.14 -20.00
C SER A 101 -0.93 18.69 -20.50
N SER A 102 -0.32 18.44 -21.67
CA SER A 102 -0.21 17.08 -22.22
C SER A 102 0.50 16.11 -21.24
N ALA A 103 1.53 16.57 -20.53
CA ALA A 103 2.23 15.76 -19.53
C ALA A 103 1.32 15.41 -18.33
N GLU A 104 0.53 16.36 -17.84
CA GLU A 104 -0.42 16.11 -16.76
C GLU A 104 -1.54 15.16 -17.19
N LEU A 105 -2.04 15.29 -18.42
CA LEU A 105 -3.05 14.38 -18.96
C LEU A 105 -2.51 12.95 -19.07
N ARG A 106 -1.25 12.76 -19.51
CA ARG A 106 -0.56 11.46 -19.50
C ARG A 106 -0.43 10.88 -18.10
N TYR A 107 -0.04 11.70 -17.13
CA TYR A 107 -0.02 11.30 -15.72
C TYR A 107 -1.41 10.87 -15.25
N ALA A 108 -2.45 11.66 -15.52
CA ALA A 108 -3.82 11.33 -15.15
C ALA A 108 -4.29 10.02 -15.80
N ALA A 109 -3.98 9.80 -17.08
CA ALA A 109 -4.31 8.57 -17.77
C ALA A 109 -3.61 7.34 -17.16
N GLY A 110 -2.30 7.45 -16.87
CA GLY A 110 -1.56 6.38 -16.19
C GLY A 110 -2.11 6.06 -14.80
N PHE A 111 -2.44 7.08 -14.01
CA PHE A 111 -3.06 6.91 -12.70
C PHE A 111 -4.44 6.24 -12.82
N PHE A 112 -5.25 6.70 -13.78
CA PHE A 112 -6.57 6.17 -14.04
C PHE A 112 -6.54 4.71 -14.51
N ASP A 113 -5.57 4.32 -15.33
CA ASP A 113 -5.39 2.92 -15.73
C ASP A 113 -5.04 2.00 -14.56
N GLY A 114 -4.36 2.55 -13.55
CA GLY A 114 -4.13 1.87 -12.29
C GLY A 114 -5.40 1.73 -11.45
N ASP A 115 -5.93 2.84 -10.94
CA ASP A 115 -6.96 2.85 -9.88
C ASP A 115 -8.34 3.38 -10.32
N GLY A 116 -8.45 3.86 -11.56
CA GLY A 116 -9.68 4.34 -12.14
C GLY A 116 -10.69 3.25 -12.48
N CYS A 117 -11.96 3.64 -12.49
CA CYS A 117 -13.08 2.79 -12.84
C CYS A 117 -14.05 3.55 -13.75
N VAL A 118 -14.56 2.83 -14.74
CA VAL A 118 -15.63 3.26 -15.64
C VAL A 118 -16.76 2.25 -15.51
N ALA A 119 -18.00 2.73 -15.38
CA ALA A 119 -19.19 1.89 -15.43
C ALA A 119 -20.41 2.72 -15.83
N PRO A 120 -21.49 2.07 -16.31
CA PRO A 120 -22.81 2.71 -16.34
C PRO A 120 -23.23 3.20 -14.95
N THR A 121 -24.13 4.19 -14.92
CA THR A 121 -24.89 4.52 -13.71
C THR A 121 -25.85 3.38 -13.35
N GLY A 122 -26.35 3.32 -12.10
CA GLY A 122 -27.26 2.24 -11.68
C GLY A 122 -28.56 2.18 -12.49
N SER A 123 -29.08 3.34 -12.90
CA SER A 123 -30.22 3.48 -13.83
C SER A 123 -29.86 3.21 -15.30
N ARG A 124 -28.57 3.02 -15.60
CA ARG A 124 -27.98 3.02 -16.94
C ARG A 124 -28.30 4.27 -17.77
N SER A 125 -28.82 5.33 -17.14
CA SER A 125 -29.18 6.56 -17.85
C SER A 125 -27.96 7.34 -18.35
N GLY A 126 -26.77 7.02 -17.84
CA GLY A 126 -25.50 7.60 -18.25
C GLY A 126 -24.32 6.70 -17.88
N SER A 127 -23.10 7.20 -18.08
CA SER A 127 -21.86 6.63 -17.58
C SER A 127 -21.37 7.40 -16.33
N GLN A 128 -20.49 6.77 -15.56
CA GLN A 128 -19.76 7.39 -14.46
C GLN A 128 -18.29 6.95 -14.51
N VAL A 129 -17.43 7.91 -14.16
CA VAL A 129 -15.99 7.72 -14.05
C VAL A 129 -15.61 8.08 -12.61
N TRP A 130 -14.84 7.21 -11.94
CA TRP A 130 -14.44 7.45 -10.56
C TRP A 130 -13.09 6.84 -10.22
N ILE A 131 -12.50 7.37 -9.14
CA ILE A 131 -11.26 6.88 -8.54
C ILE A 131 -11.51 6.75 -7.04
N ASN A 132 -11.07 5.63 -6.46
CA ASN A 132 -11.03 5.45 -5.02
C ASN A 132 -9.59 5.61 -4.55
N GLN A 133 -9.37 6.39 -3.49
CA GLN A 133 -8.08 6.47 -2.82
C GLN A 133 -8.21 6.38 -1.31
N SER A 134 -7.10 6.02 -0.66
CA SER A 134 -6.95 6.21 0.77
C SER A 134 -7.09 7.71 1.09
N SER A 135 -7.78 8.03 2.18
CA SER A 135 -7.81 9.40 2.74
C SER A 135 -6.42 9.93 3.12
N ALA A 136 -5.41 9.07 3.23
CA ALA A 136 -4.03 9.48 3.43
C ALA A 136 -3.31 9.94 2.13
N HIS A 137 -3.94 9.76 0.97
CA HIS A 137 -3.35 9.99 -0.36
C HIS A 137 -4.37 10.65 -1.30
N GLY A 138 -4.93 11.78 -0.87
CA GLY A 138 -6.00 12.49 -1.58
C GLY A 138 -5.54 13.38 -2.74
N GLU A 139 -4.22 13.55 -2.93
CA GLU A 139 -3.60 14.46 -3.90
C GLU A 139 -4.12 14.23 -5.32
N ALA A 140 -4.09 12.96 -5.76
CA ALA A 140 -4.57 12.60 -7.09
C ALA A 140 -6.05 12.96 -7.25
N LEU A 141 -6.90 12.75 -6.24
CA LEU A 141 -8.33 13.07 -6.37
C LEU A 141 -8.57 14.57 -6.61
N LEU A 142 -7.78 15.43 -5.98
CA LEU A 142 -7.85 16.88 -6.21
C LEU A 142 -7.41 17.26 -7.62
N LEU A 143 -6.41 16.58 -8.18
CA LEU A 143 -6.01 16.76 -9.59
C LEU A 143 -7.20 16.47 -10.52
N PHE A 144 -7.83 15.30 -10.38
CA PHE A 144 -9.00 14.95 -11.20
C PHE A 144 -10.19 15.89 -10.95
N HIS A 145 -10.37 16.35 -9.72
CA HIS A 145 -11.42 17.31 -9.41
C HIS A 145 -11.22 18.66 -10.10
N ARG A 146 -10.00 19.19 -10.11
CA ARG A 146 -9.67 20.46 -10.80
C ARG A 146 -9.77 20.32 -12.32
N ALA A 147 -9.31 19.20 -12.87
CA ALA A 147 -9.26 18.98 -14.32
C ALA A 147 -10.63 18.62 -14.93
N PHE A 148 -11.50 17.93 -14.19
CA PHE A 148 -12.72 17.34 -14.75
C PHE A 148 -13.98 17.66 -13.94
N GLY A 149 -13.86 18.45 -12.86
CA GLY A 149 -14.96 18.77 -11.96
C GLY A 149 -15.39 17.57 -11.10
N GLY A 150 -16.70 17.38 -10.94
CA GLY A 150 -17.26 16.30 -10.13
C GLY A 150 -17.25 16.56 -8.63
N SER A 151 -17.23 15.49 -7.85
CA SER A 151 -17.26 15.58 -6.37
C SER A 151 -16.27 14.61 -5.74
N ILE A 152 -15.73 14.99 -4.58
CA ILE A 152 -14.96 14.10 -3.71
C ILE A 152 -15.76 13.86 -2.43
N ARG A 153 -16.03 12.59 -2.13
CA ARG A 153 -16.80 12.19 -0.94
C ARG A 153 -16.20 10.99 -0.23
N LEU A 154 -16.56 10.81 1.03
CA LEU A 154 -16.29 9.59 1.75
C LEU A 154 -17.04 8.42 1.08
N SER A 155 -16.31 7.37 0.69
CA SER A 155 -16.89 6.15 0.11
C SER A 155 -16.92 4.99 1.09
N ARG A 156 -15.95 4.92 2.01
CA ARG A 156 -15.93 3.89 3.06
C ARG A 156 -15.23 4.44 4.29
N GLN A 157 -15.84 4.24 5.45
CA GLN A 157 -15.24 4.58 6.74
C GLN A 157 -13.98 3.75 7.02
N GLY A 158 -13.04 4.30 7.79
CA GLY A 158 -11.84 3.58 8.23
C GLY A 158 -12.18 2.46 9.21
N GLN A 159 -11.48 1.32 9.12
CA GLN A 159 -11.70 0.17 9.98
C GLN A 159 -10.40 -0.60 10.22
N GLY A 160 -10.05 -0.80 11.50
CA GLY A 160 -8.83 -1.43 11.96
C GLY A 160 -7.60 -0.78 11.34
N SER A 161 -6.85 -1.56 10.55
CA SER A 161 -5.67 -1.07 9.83
C SER A 161 -5.98 -0.40 8.48
N LYS A 162 -7.23 -0.48 8.00
CA LYS A 162 -7.66 0.11 6.73
C LYS A 162 -8.06 1.57 6.96
N HIS A 163 -7.42 2.48 6.24
CA HIS A 163 -7.80 3.90 6.22
C HIS A 163 -9.20 4.07 5.59
N ALA A 164 -9.84 5.20 5.90
CA ALA A 164 -11.03 5.62 5.18
C ALA A 164 -10.73 5.77 3.69
N ILE A 165 -11.69 5.39 2.84
CA ILE A 165 -11.59 5.51 1.40
C ILE A 165 -12.45 6.69 0.95
N ILE A 166 -11.81 7.63 0.27
CA ILE A 166 -12.47 8.75 -0.40
C ILE A 166 -12.54 8.47 -1.90
N LYS A 167 -13.53 9.08 -2.56
CA LYS A 167 -13.85 8.83 -3.96
C LYS A 167 -14.08 10.14 -4.68
N TRP A 168 -13.29 10.38 -5.73
CA TRP A 168 -13.64 11.33 -6.77
C TRP A 168 -14.58 10.66 -7.77
N ARG A 169 -15.66 11.33 -8.19
CA ARG A 169 -16.60 10.82 -9.20
C ARG A 169 -17.16 11.95 -10.06
N VAL A 170 -17.31 11.67 -11.35
CA VAL A 170 -18.11 12.42 -12.33
C VAL A 170 -19.17 11.52 -12.97
N SER A 171 -20.26 12.11 -13.47
CA SER A 171 -21.33 11.45 -14.23
C SER A 171 -21.93 12.40 -15.27
N GLY A 172 -22.68 11.87 -16.23
CA GLY A 172 -23.31 12.68 -17.28
C GLY A 172 -22.28 13.31 -18.23
N SER A 173 -22.52 14.54 -18.68
CA SER A 173 -21.62 15.26 -19.60
C SER A 173 -20.19 15.41 -19.06
N SER A 174 -20.03 15.63 -17.75
CA SER A 174 -18.69 15.69 -17.14
C SER A 174 -17.95 14.36 -17.21
N ALA A 175 -18.66 13.22 -17.14
CA ALA A 175 -18.05 11.91 -17.32
C ALA A 175 -17.68 11.65 -18.79
N GLN A 176 -18.52 12.08 -19.75
CA GLN A 176 -18.20 11.99 -21.17
C GLN A 176 -16.93 12.81 -21.50
N ASN A 177 -16.85 14.05 -21.03
CA ASN A 177 -15.68 14.91 -21.23
C ASN A 177 -14.41 14.34 -20.59
N ALA A 178 -14.49 13.89 -19.33
CA ALA A 178 -13.36 13.26 -18.66
C ALA A 178 -12.93 11.98 -19.38
N ALA A 179 -13.88 11.16 -19.84
CA ALA A 179 -13.59 9.93 -20.56
C ALA A 179 -12.94 10.22 -21.91
N ALA A 180 -13.42 11.21 -22.66
CA ALA A 180 -12.84 11.62 -23.93
C ALA A 180 -11.39 12.08 -23.78
N ALA A 181 -11.09 12.92 -22.78
CA ALA A 181 -9.74 13.38 -22.50
C ALA A 181 -8.81 12.22 -22.09
N LEU A 182 -9.23 11.40 -21.12
CA LEU A 182 -8.42 10.26 -20.65
C LEU A 182 -8.22 9.19 -21.72
N CYS A 183 -9.19 8.99 -22.61
CA CYS A 183 -9.11 8.00 -23.69
C CYS A 183 -7.94 8.25 -24.66
N GLN A 184 -7.49 9.50 -24.80
CA GLN A 184 -6.39 9.85 -25.69
C GLN A 184 -5.06 9.26 -25.24
N GLU A 185 -4.83 9.23 -23.91
CA GLU A 185 -3.55 8.86 -23.30
C GLU A 185 -3.62 7.54 -22.49
N SER A 186 -4.82 6.95 -22.34
CA SER A 186 -5.03 5.67 -21.64
C SER A 186 -4.66 4.47 -22.51
N LEU A 187 -4.14 3.43 -21.85
CA LEU A 187 -3.76 2.15 -22.44
C LEU A 187 -4.75 1.05 -22.05
N VAL A 188 -4.92 0.83 -20.74
CA VAL A 188 -5.68 -0.32 -20.19
C VAL A 188 -7.18 -0.07 -20.30
N LYS A 189 -7.62 1.16 -20.05
CA LYS A 189 -9.05 1.50 -19.97
C LYS A 189 -9.57 2.21 -21.22
N LYS A 190 -8.78 2.27 -22.29
CA LYS A 190 -9.08 3.04 -23.50
C LYS A 190 -10.45 2.71 -24.09
N GLN A 191 -10.74 1.42 -24.30
CA GLN A 191 -12.02 1.01 -24.88
C GLN A 191 -13.21 1.30 -23.95
N GLN A 192 -13.06 1.12 -22.62
CA GLN A 192 -14.13 1.50 -21.68
C GLN A 192 -14.34 3.01 -21.65
N LEU A 193 -13.27 3.80 -21.72
CA LEU A 193 -13.34 5.26 -21.78
C LEU A 193 -13.98 5.73 -23.10
N GLN A 194 -13.67 5.09 -24.22
CA GLN A 194 -14.30 5.41 -25.51
C GLN A 194 -15.82 5.17 -25.48
N ILE A 195 -16.27 4.05 -24.88
CA ILE A 195 -17.70 3.79 -24.67
C ILE A 195 -18.32 4.87 -23.76
N ALA A 196 -17.64 5.25 -22.68
CA ALA A 196 -18.16 6.25 -21.75
C ALA A 196 -18.19 7.68 -22.34
N ALA A 197 -17.25 8.01 -23.22
CA ALA A 197 -17.19 9.27 -23.96
C ALA A 197 -18.37 9.39 -24.93
N ASN A 198 -18.69 8.30 -25.62
CA ASN A 198 -19.76 8.23 -26.62
C ASN A 198 -21.03 7.56 -26.04
N TRP A 199 -21.32 7.77 -24.75
CA TRP A 199 -22.44 7.08 -24.11
C TRP A 199 -23.78 7.45 -24.77
N PRO A 200 -24.58 6.48 -25.26
CA PRO A 200 -25.71 6.77 -26.13
C PRO A 200 -26.93 7.25 -25.34
N SER A 201 -27.87 7.88 -26.05
CA SER A 201 -29.17 8.30 -25.51
C SER A 201 -30.20 7.16 -25.50
N CYS A 202 -30.13 6.25 -26.49
CA CYS A 202 -31.07 5.14 -26.67
C CYS A 202 -30.94 4.08 -25.56
N LYS A 203 -32.07 3.62 -24.99
CA LYS A 203 -32.06 2.64 -23.89
C LYS A 203 -31.43 1.30 -24.30
N ALA A 204 -31.84 0.72 -25.43
CA ALA A 204 -31.35 -0.59 -25.88
C ALA A 204 -29.83 -0.59 -26.08
N GLU A 205 -29.30 0.44 -26.73
CA GLU A 205 -27.86 0.62 -26.95
C GLU A 205 -27.07 0.78 -25.64
N ARG A 206 -27.63 1.50 -24.65
CA ARG A 206 -27.01 1.61 -23.31
C ARG A 206 -26.90 0.26 -22.61
N GLU A 207 -27.86 -0.65 -22.81
CA GLU A 207 -27.84 -1.98 -22.22
C GLU A 207 -26.77 -2.85 -22.86
N GLU A 208 -26.66 -2.83 -24.18
CA GLU A 208 -25.61 -3.52 -24.93
C GLU A 208 -24.20 -3.02 -24.53
N LEU A 209 -23.99 -1.71 -24.54
CA LEU A 209 -22.69 -1.13 -24.19
C LEU A 209 -22.33 -1.34 -22.71
N ALA A 210 -23.31 -1.44 -21.81
CA ALA A 210 -23.06 -1.81 -20.42
C ALA A 210 -22.53 -3.24 -20.26
N ILE A 211 -23.07 -4.18 -21.05
CA ILE A 211 -22.59 -5.57 -21.11
C ILE A 211 -21.16 -5.58 -21.66
N ARG A 212 -20.96 -4.96 -22.82
CA ARG A 212 -19.65 -4.85 -23.47
C ARG A 212 -18.59 -4.25 -22.54
N MET A 213 -18.90 -3.16 -21.84
CA MET A 213 -17.98 -2.53 -20.88
C MET A 213 -17.58 -3.46 -19.72
N THR A 214 -18.45 -4.40 -19.34
CA THR A 214 -18.16 -5.41 -18.32
C THR A 214 -17.22 -6.49 -18.87
N GLU A 215 -17.46 -6.96 -20.09
CA GLU A 215 -16.62 -7.94 -20.79
C GLU A 215 -15.18 -7.43 -20.99
N LEU A 216 -15.05 -6.14 -21.34
CA LEU A 216 -13.75 -5.47 -21.53
C LEU A 216 -12.83 -5.49 -20.29
N LYS A 217 -13.33 -5.84 -19.10
CA LYS A 217 -12.49 -6.03 -17.90
C LYS A 217 -11.67 -7.32 -17.95
N HIS A 218 -12.03 -8.24 -18.84
CA HIS A 218 -11.46 -9.57 -18.95
C HIS A 218 -10.71 -9.80 -20.28
N THR A 219 -10.90 -8.93 -21.26
CA THR A 219 -10.25 -9.00 -22.57
C THR A 219 -8.81 -8.50 -22.52
N SER A 220 -7.91 -9.13 -23.29
CA SER A 220 -6.57 -8.59 -23.54
C SER A 220 -6.65 -7.27 -24.29
N HIS A 221 -5.93 -6.26 -23.83
CA HIS A 221 -5.88 -4.97 -24.50
C HIS A 221 -4.89 -5.00 -25.66
N ASP A 222 -5.29 -4.42 -26.79
CA ASP A 222 -4.36 -4.10 -27.85
C ASP A 222 -3.46 -2.94 -27.39
N LEU A 223 -2.15 -3.16 -27.49
CA LEU A 223 -1.12 -2.20 -27.09
C LEU A 223 -0.47 -1.55 -28.32
N SER A 224 -0.93 -1.89 -29.52
CA SER A 224 -0.41 -1.34 -30.77
C SER A 224 -0.53 0.20 -30.78
N GLY A 225 0.56 0.87 -31.16
CA GLY A 225 0.60 2.33 -31.27
C GLY A 225 0.66 3.11 -29.95
N PHE A 226 0.65 2.47 -28.78
CA PHE A 226 0.83 3.19 -27.52
C PHE A 226 2.30 3.60 -27.33
N ILE A 227 2.52 4.90 -27.17
CA ILE A 227 3.83 5.46 -26.83
C ILE A 227 3.87 5.74 -25.33
N CYS A 228 4.59 4.90 -24.60
CA CYS A 228 4.78 5.08 -23.17
C CYS A 228 5.64 6.34 -22.90
N SER A 229 5.39 7.00 -21.77
CA SER A 229 6.12 8.19 -21.36
C SER A 229 6.38 8.19 -19.86
N TRP A 230 7.37 8.96 -19.41
CA TRP A 230 7.67 9.08 -17.98
C TRP A 230 6.50 9.64 -17.16
N SER A 231 5.71 10.58 -17.70
CA SER A 231 4.51 11.11 -17.04
C SER A 231 3.45 10.03 -16.85
N TYR A 232 3.18 9.23 -17.89
CA TYR A 232 2.26 8.09 -17.79
C TYR A 232 2.75 7.07 -16.75
N VAL A 233 4.04 6.70 -16.79
CA VAL A 233 4.63 5.78 -15.82
C VAL A 233 4.53 6.33 -14.39
N ALA A 234 4.78 7.62 -14.17
CA ALA A 234 4.66 8.24 -12.86
C ALA A 234 3.23 8.13 -12.31
N GLY A 235 2.22 8.44 -13.12
CA GLY A 235 0.81 8.28 -12.73
C GLY A 235 0.45 6.83 -12.44
N TYR A 236 0.86 5.92 -13.32
CA TYR A 236 0.62 4.49 -13.13
C TYR A 236 1.32 3.94 -11.89
N PHE A 237 2.53 4.41 -11.59
CA PHE A 237 3.29 4.05 -10.40
C PHE A 237 2.67 4.61 -9.12
N ASP A 238 2.09 5.81 -9.16
CA ASP A 238 1.35 6.36 -8.03
C ASP A 238 0.08 5.55 -7.71
N ALA A 239 -0.53 4.91 -8.69
CA ALA A 239 -1.63 3.98 -8.47
C ALA A 239 -1.17 2.56 -8.07
N LYS A 240 -0.22 1.96 -8.80
CA LYS A 240 0.13 0.53 -8.70
C LYS A 240 1.55 0.21 -8.24
N GLY A 241 2.41 1.21 -8.22
CA GLY A 241 3.82 1.09 -7.87
C GLY A 241 4.07 0.93 -6.39
N HIS A 242 5.25 0.43 -6.07
CA HIS A 242 5.73 0.28 -4.71
C HIS A 242 7.25 0.51 -4.67
N VAL A 243 7.67 1.34 -3.71
CA VAL A 243 9.09 1.59 -3.39
C VAL A 243 9.43 0.77 -2.15
N HIS A 244 10.45 -0.08 -2.25
CA HIS A 244 10.85 -0.95 -1.16
C HIS A 244 12.36 -0.90 -0.93
N ILE A 245 12.78 -0.83 0.33
CA ILE A 245 14.16 -1.14 0.73
C ILE A 245 14.12 -2.49 1.42
N SER A 246 14.78 -3.48 0.82
CA SER A 246 14.81 -4.86 1.30
C SER A 246 15.50 -4.99 2.67
N PRO A 247 15.37 -6.14 3.37
CA PRO A 247 16.16 -6.41 4.57
C PRO A 247 17.68 -6.37 4.35
N THR A 248 18.15 -6.67 3.14
CA THR A 248 19.56 -6.55 2.74
C THR A 248 19.93 -5.12 2.33
N LEU A 249 19.03 -4.15 2.54
CA LEU A 249 19.21 -2.73 2.24
C LEU A 249 19.42 -2.46 0.74
N SER A 250 18.82 -3.28 -0.12
CA SER A 250 18.73 -3.01 -1.56
C SER A 250 17.43 -2.27 -1.89
N LEU A 251 17.51 -1.24 -2.71
CA LEU A 251 16.34 -0.54 -3.23
C LEU A 251 15.71 -1.38 -4.34
N GLN A 252 14.39 -1.50 -4.30
CA GLN A 252 13.58 -2.22 -5.26
C GLN A 252 12.35 -1.40 -5.62
N LEU A 253 12.01 -1.39 -6.90
CA LEU A 253 10.74 -0.88 -7.40
C LEU A 253 9.91 -2.03 -7.92
N SER A 254 8.60 -1.99 -7.72
CA SER A 254 7.72 -2.99 -8.32
C SER A 254 6.38 -2.42 -8.73
N LEU A 255 5.86 -2.92 -9.86
CA LEU A 255 4.49 -2.72 -10.34
C LEU A 255 3.82 -4.08 -10.40
N SER A 256 2.58 -4.20 -9.94
CA SER A 256 1.82 -5.47 -10.03
C SER A 256 0.45 -5.23 -10.67
N GLN A 257 0.08 -6.09 -11.61
CA GLN A 257 -1.16 -5.96 -12.38
C GLN A 257 -1.68 -7.32 -12.85
N LYS A 258 -3.00 -7.49 -12.91
CA LYS A 258 -3.64 -8.71 -13.44
C LYS A 258 -3.45 -8.85 -14.95
N VAL A 259 -3.61 -7.74 -15.68
CA VAL A 259 -3.38 -7.68 -17.12
C VAL A 259 -1.90 -7.42 -17.40
N GLU A 260 -1.21 -8.41 -17.94
CA GLU A 260 0.23 -8.35 -18.18
C GLU A 260 0.65 -7.31 -19.22
N GLY A 261 -0.23 -7.00 -20.19
CA GLY A 261 0.08 -6.14 -21.34
C GLY A 261 0.69 -4.79 -20.97
N VAL A 262 0.10 -4.06 -20.02
CA VAL A 262 0.64 -2.77 -19.57
C VAL A 262 2.03 -2.89 -18.94
N LEU A 263 2.32 -4.00 -18.26
CA LEU A 263 3.66 -4.23 -17.69
C LEU A 263 4.70 -4.52 -18.78
N LYS A 264 4.30 -5.19 -19.87
CA LYS A 264 5.16 -5.38 -21.06
C LYS A 264 5.46 -4.06 -21.75
N ALA A 265 4.46 -3.18 -21.91
CA ALA A 265 4.66 -1.85 -22.48
C ALA A 265 5.63 -1.00 -21.61
N ILE A 266 5.47 -1.05 -20.28
CA ILE A 266 6.38 -0.36 -19.35
C ILE A 266 7.77 -1.00 -19.35
N LEU A 267 7.88 -2.32 -19.43
CA LEU A 267 9.17 -3.02 -19.55
C LEU A 267 9.92 -2.57 -20.80
N TYR A 268 9.27 -2.62 -21.96
CA TYR A 268 9.86 -2.17 -23.24
C TYR A 268 10.32 -0.71 -23.15
N PHE A 269 9.51 0.16 -22.55
CA PHE A 269 9.89 1.55 -22.29
C PHE A 269 11.13 1.66 -21.40
N PHE A 270 11.22 0.89 -20.31
CA PHE A 270 12.41 0.89 -19.45
C PHE A 270 13.65 0.33 -20.14
N GLU A 271 13.51 -0.64 -21.04
CA GLU A 271 14.63 -1.18 -21.83
C GLU A 271 15.23 -0.12 -22.76
N GLN A 272 14.40 0.79 -23.30
CA GLN A 272 14.87 1.90 -24.14
C GLN A 272 15.46 3.06 -23.34
N GLU A 273 14.82 3.42 -22.21
CA GLU A 273 15.10 4.68 -21.52
C GLU A 273 16.11 4.54 -20.36
N CYS A 274 16.29 3.34 -19.80
CA CYS A 274 17.15 3.15 -18.63
C CYS A 274 18.61 2.83 -19.03
N PRO A 275 19.60 3.31 -18.26
CA PRO A 275 21.00 2.95 -18.46
C PRO A 275 21.23 1.44 -18.51
N GLY A 276 22.04 0.99 -19.47
CA GLY A 276 22.36 -0.43 -19.63
C GLY A 276 21.21 -1.26 -20.20
N ASN A 277 20.33 -0.65 -21.00
CA ASN A 277 19.26 -1.28 -21.78
C ASN A 277 18.32 -2.14 -20.91
N GLY A 278 17.84 -1.58 -19.79
CA GLY A 278 16.91 -2.27 -18.90
C GLY A 278 17.50 -3.41 -18.06
N LYS A 279 18.83 -3.62 -18.06
CA LYS A 279 19.47 -4.62 -17.19
C LYS A 279 19.03 -4.42 -15.73
N GLY A 280 18.44 -5.44 -15.12
CA GLY A 280 17.94 -5.40 -13.73
C GLY A 280 16.46 -5.08 -13.59
N VAL A 281 15.74 -4.96 -14.71
CA VAL A 281 14.28 -4.97 -14.80
C VAL A 281 13.85 -6.37 -15.23
N ALA A 282 12.87 -6.96 -14.55
CA ALA A 282 12.35 -8.29 -14.89
C ALA A 282 10.84 -8.37 -14.68
N LEU A 283 10.17 -9.08 -15.58
CA LEU A 283 8.75 -9.39 -15.50
C LEU A 283 8.55 -10.81 -14.96
N TYR A 284 7.82 -10.92 -13.85
CA TYR A 284 7.50 -12.17 -13.18
C TYR A 284 6.02 -12.49 -13.33
N LYS A 285 5.70 -13.73 -13.66
CA LYS A 285 4.32 -14.24 -13.64
C LYS A 285 4.05 -14.88 -12.28
N LEU A 286 3.08 -14.35 -11.55
CA LEU A 286 2.59 -14.88 -10.27
C LEU A 286 1.25 -15.59 -10.50
N SER A 287 0.75 -16.31 -9.49
CA SER A 287 -0.47 -17.12 -9.63
C SER A 287 -1.73 -16.32 -9.99
N ASN A 288 -1.79 -15.03 -9.64
CA ASN A 288 -2.99 -14.19 -9.83
C ASN A 288 -2.70 -12.81 -10.46
N CYS A 289 -1.46 -12.53 -10.82
CA CYS A 289 -1.03 -11.29 -11.44
C CYS A 289 0.37 -11.43 -12.05
N SER A 290 0.77 -10.45 -12.85
CA SER A 290 2.15 -10.27 -13.27
C SER A 290 2.78 -9.13 -12.47
N ARG A 291 4.10 -9.17 -12.27
CA ARG A 291 4.87 -8.18 -11.53
C ARG A 291 6.09 -7.76 -12.32
N LEU A 292 6.20 -6.47 -12.61
CA LEU A 292 7.44 -5.87 -13.11
C LEU A 292 8.27 -5.41 -11.90
N GLN A 293 9.51 -5.85 -11.81
CA GLN A 293 10.39 -5.53 -10.68
C GLN A 293 11.74 -5.02 -11.17
N VAL A 294 12.21 -3.95 -10.54
CA VAL A 294 13.55 -3.36 -10.73
C VAL A 294 14.35 -3.61 -9.47
N SER A 295 15.53 -4.22 -9.59
CA SER A 295 16.33 -4.64 -8.42
C SER A 295 17.72 -4.03 -8.34
N ARG A 296 18.20 -3.38 -9.41
CA ARG A 296 19.49 -2.66 -9.40
C ARG A 296 19.30 -1.27 -8.83
N ASN A 297 20.10 -0.90 -7.83
CA ASN A 297 19.93 0.35 -7.07
C ASN A 297 20.02 1.58 -7.98
N GLU A 298 21.03 1.62 -8.84
CA GLU A 298 21.30 2.67 -9.82
C GLU A 298 20.14 2.86 -10.81
N VAL A 299 19.56 1.77 -11.30
CA VAL A 299 18.38 1.82 -12.19
C VAL A 299 17.14 2.27 -11.42
N CYS A 300 16.96 1.80 -10.18
CA CYS A 300 15.86 2.27 -9.33
C CYS A 300 15.96 3.77 -9.07
N LYS A 301 17.14 4.28 -8.73
CA LYS A 301 17.37 5.71 -8.48
C LYS A 301 17.09 6.53 -9.74
N PHE A 302 17.59 6.09 -10.90
CA PHE A 302 17.32 6.74 -12.18
C PHE A 302 15.82 6.82 -12.48
N ILE A 303 15.09 5.70 -12.36
CA ILE A 303 13.64 5.64 -12.57
C ILE A 303 12.90 6.59 -11.61
N LEU A 304 13.27 6.61 -10.32
CA LEU A 304 12.65 7.51 -9.34
C LEU A 304 12.89 8.98 -9.67
N GLN A 305 14.11 9.35 -10.05
CA GLN A 305 14.44 10.72 -10.47
C GLN A 305 13.63 11.14 -11.70
N ARG A 306 13.54 10.28 -12.72
CA ARG A 306 12.74 10.54 -13.92
C ARG A 306 11.25 10.68 -13.61
N MET A 307 10.68 9.81 -12.77
CA MET A 307 9.28 9.91 -12.36
C MET A 307 9.01 11.18 -11.53
N LEU A 308 9.91 11.56 -10.61
CA LEU A 308 9.79 12.81 -9.85
C LEU A 308 9.80 14.04 -10.77
N ALA A 309 10.73 14.09 -11.72
CA ALA A 309 10.79 15.15 -12.73
C ALA A 309 9.55 15.17 -13.64
N SER A 310 8.87 14.02 -13.79
CA SER A 310 7.67 13.86 -14.62
C SER A 310 6.36 13.94 -13.84
N GLY A 311 6.41 14.41 -12.59
CA GLY A 311 5.22 14.74 -11.81
C GLY A 311 4.72 13.64 -10.87
N LEU A 312 5.56 12.71 -10.40
CA LEU A 312 5.19 11.79 -9.31
C LEU A 312 4.68 12.56 -8.07
N GLN A 313 3.47 12.26 -7.60
CA GLN A 313 2.78 12.99 -6.54
C GLN A 313 2.55 12.12 -5.30
N VAL A 314 1.77 11.05 -5.41
CA VAL A 314 1.30 10.26 -4.25
C VAL A 314 2.46 9.57 -3.54
N LYS A 315 3.42 9.05 -4.30
CA LYS A 315 4.61 8.38 -3.77
C LYS A 315 5.86 9.25 -3.81
N ARG A 316 5.70 10.57 -3.96
CA ARG A 316 6.80 11.54 -4.01
C ARG A 316 7.75 11.40 -2.82
N LEU A 317 7.22 11.52 -1.60
CA LEU A 317 8.03 11.42 -0.39
C LEU A 317 8.71 10.05 -0.25
N SER A 318 8.07 8.97 -0.73
CA SER A 318 8.70 7.65 -0.75
C SER A 318 9.88 7.60 -1.73
N ALA A 319 9.75 8.22 -2.90
CA ALA A 319 10.83 8.30 -3.87
C ALA A 319 11.99 9.15 -3.32
N GLU A 320 11.70 10.30 -2.72
CA GLU A 320 12.70 11.21 -2.12
C GLU A 320 13.49 10.51 -1.00
N LEU A 321 12.80 9.85 -0.07
CA LEU A 321 13.46 9.06 1.00
C LEU A 321 14.35 7.95 0.44
N ALA A 322 13.92 7.28 -0.62
CA ALA A 322 14.71 6.23 -1.26
C ALA A 322 15.94 6.77 -1.98
N LEU A 323 15.84 7.96 -2.60
CA LEU A 323 16.95 8.62 -3.27
C LEU A 323 18.02 9.11 -2.29
N ALA A 324 17.60 9.70 -1.18
CA ALA A 324 18.48 10.17 -0.09
C ALA A 324 19.20 9.02 0.65
N ALA A 325 18.80 7.76 0.44
CA ALA A 325 19.36 6.61 1.12
C ALA A 325 20.66 6.11 0.45
N GLU A 326 21.75 6.85 0.64
CA GLU A 326 23.06 6.59 0.01
C GLU A 326 23.87 5.48 0.67
N CYS A 327 23.97 5.46 2.00
CA CYS A 327 24.74 4.47 2.77
C CYS A 327 23.83 3.43 3.47
N LYS A 328 24.41 2.49 4.22
CA LYS A 328 23.64 1.42 4.89
C LYS A 328 22.79 1.98 6.03
N GLU A 329 23.36 2.88 6.81
CA GLU A 329 22.73 3.53 7.97
C GLU A 329 21.54 4.38 7.50
N SER A 330 21.74 5.19 6.45
CA SER A 330 20.66 5.98 5.85
C SER A 330 19.56 5.10 5.24
N ARG A 331 19.90 3.91 4.71
CA ARG A 331 18.90 2.97 4.18
C ARG A 331 18.07 2.29 5.28
N ALA A 332 18.67 2.00 6.43
CA ALA A 332 17.91 1.49 7.58
C ALA A 332 16.90 2.54 8.09
N SER A 333 17.33 3.80 8.17
CA SER A 333 16.46 4.93 8.50
C SER A 333 15.36 5.13 7.44
N ALA A 334 15.73 5.20 6.16
CA ALA A 334 14.80 5.34 5.06
C ALA A 334 13.78 4.19 5.00
N ARG A 335 14.19 2.94 5.29
CA ARG A 335 13.27 1.80 5.37
C ARG A 335 12.21 2.01 6.46
N THR A 336 12.62 2.53 7.62
CA THR A 336 11.71 2.85 8.74
C THR A 336 10.78 4.01 8.40
N ALA A 337 11.29 5.05 7.73
CA ALA A 337 10.50 6.18 7.28
C ALA A 337 9.49 5.75 6.19
N LEU A 338 9.93 5.05 5.15
CA LEU A 338 9.07 4.46 4.11
C LEU A 338 7.99 3.58 4.71
N ALA A 339 8.33 2.78 5.71
CA ALA A 339 7.41 1.91 6.43
C ALA A 339 6.21 2.62 7.05
N SER A 340 6.32 3.93 7.34
CA SER A 340 5.25 4.78 7.84
C SER A 340 4.36 5.38 6.73
N LEU A 341 4.89 5.50 5.51
CA LEU A 341 4.20 6.07 4.35
C LEU A 341 3.34 5.05 3.60
N VAL A 342 3.79 3.79 3.58
CA VAL A 342 3.02 2.73 2.91
C VAL A 342 1.87 2.27 3.81
N GLY A 343 0.76 1.87 3.18
CA GLY A 343 -0.38 1.32 3.88
C GLY A 343 -0.02 0.17 4.84
N ASN A 344 -0.89 -0.07 5.83
CA ASN A 344 -0.65 -1.05 6.90
C ASN A 344 -0.62 -2.53 6.45
N GLN A 345 -0.69 -2.81 5.15
CA GLN A 345 -0.57 -4.16 4.61
C GLN A 345 0.83 -4.68 4.91
N GLY A 346 0.93 -5.77 5.65
CA GLY A 346 2.22 -6.34 6.04
C GLY A 346 2.99 -5.59 7.14
N ARG A 347 2.45 -4.50 7.73
CA ARG A 347 3.09 -3.76 8.84
C ARG A 347 3.56 -4.67 9.96
N TYR A 348 2.72 -5.63 10.35
CA TYR A 348 2.99 -6.61 11.41
C TYR A 348 3.90 -7.77 10.99
N LEU A 349 4.18 -7.91 9.69
CA LEU A 349 5.08 -8.93 9.14
C LEU A 349 6.48 -8.35 8.86
N ARG A 350 6.61 -7.01 8.86
CA ARG A 350 7.86 -6.32 8.59
C ARG A 350 8.85 -6.56 9.72
N LEU A 351 10.06 -6.95 9.35
CA LEU A 351 11.18 -7.05 10.29
C LEU A 351 11.65 -5.65 10.71
N ASP A 352 11.86 -5.49 12.01
CA ASP A 352 12.62 -4.39 12.60
C ASP A 352 14.12 -4.53 12.25
N LEU A 353 14.94 -3.55 12.66
CA LEU A 353 16.37 -3.53 12.35
C LEU A 353 17.07 -4.81 12.84
N GLU A 354 16.81 -5.18 14.09
CA GLU A 354 17.34 -6.42 14.69
C GLU A 354 16.86 -7.67 13.95
N GLY A 355 15.59 -7.70 13.54
CA GLY A 355 15.02 -8.76 12.71
C GLY A 355 15.70 -8.87 11.35
N CYS A 356 16.05 -7.74 10.72
CA CYS A 356 16.84 -7.72 9.50
C CYS A 356 18.25 -8.29 9.73
N HIS A 357 18.94 -7.87 10.80
CA HIS A 357 20.26 -8.42 11.15
C HIS A 357 20.22 -9.93 11.35
N ARG A 358 19.25 -10.44 12.12
CA ARG A 358 19.06 -11.89 12.31
C ARG A 358 18.78 -12.61 10.99
N ALA A 359 17.91 -12.05 10.14
CA ALA A 359 17.60 -12.64 8.84
C ALA A 359 18.83 -12.70 7.93
N THR A 360 19.64 -11.63 7.87
CA THR A 360 20.91 -11.62 7.14
C THR A 360 21.90 -12.63 7.68
N HIS A 361 22.01 -12.77 9.01
CA HIS A 361 22.88 -13.76 9.64
C HIS A 361 22.48 -15.19 9.25
N ILE A 362 21.18 -15.51 9.30
CA ILE A 362 20.65 -16.80 8.85
C ILE A 362 21.02 -17.07 7.39
N LEU A 363 20.83 -16.09 6.49
CA LEU A 363 21.17 -16.22 5.07
C LEU A 363 22.67 -16.49 4.87
N ASN A 364 23.54 -15.74 5.54
CA ASN A 364 24.99 -15.92 5.44
C ASN A 364 25.44 -17.32 5.90
N MET A 365 24.83 -17.83 6.97
CA MET A 365 25.09 -19.21 7.43
C MET A 365 24.59 -20.25 6.43
N GLN A 366 23.43 -20.04 5.79
CA GLN A 366 22.93 -20.91 4.74
C GLN A 366 23.84 -20.93 3.50
N SER A 367 24.34 -19.76 3.08
CA SER A 367 25.36 -19.70 2.01
C SER A 367 26.64 -20.42 2.41
N SER A 368 27.05 -20.33 3.67
CA SER A 368 28.20 -21.07 4.20
C SER A 368 27.96 -22.59 4.18
N ILE A 369 26.75 -23.05 4.50
CA ILE A 369 26.37 -24.48 4.39
C ILE A 369 26.55 -24.95 2.96
N PHE A 370 26.00 -24.21 1.98
CA PHE A 370 26.14 -24.55 0.56
C PHE A 370 27.61 -24.67 0.14
N TYR A 371 28.44 -23.70 0.51
CA TYR A 371 29.87 -23.69 0.20
C TYR A 371 30.68 -24.80 0.88
N GLN A 372 30.38 -25.15 2.15
CA GLN A 372 31.09 -26.24 2.82
C GLN A 372 30.62 -27.61 2.31
N SER A 373 29.35 -27.72 1.90
CA SER A 373 28.78 -28.91 1.29
C SER A 373 29.49 -29.24 -0.03
N SER A 374 29.71 -28.24 -0.90
CA SER A 374 30.44 -28.44 -2.16
C SER A 374 31.92 -28.82 -1.98
N ARG A 375 32.46 -28.68 -0.76
CA ARG A 375 33.83 -29.08 -0.39
C ARG A 375 33.91 -30.41 0.37
N GLY A 376 32.80 -31.14 0.51
CA GLY A 376 32.77 -32.43 1.22
C GLY A 376 33.01 -32.34 2.73
N ARG A 377 32.86 -31.16 3.35
CA ARG A 377 33.15 -30.95 4.78
C ARG A 377 31.91 -31.21 5.64
N LEU A 378 31.53 -32.48 5.77
CA LEU A 378 30.25 -32.91 6.36
C LEU A 378 30.07 -32.44 7.82
N GLU A 379 31.07 -32.58 8.67
CA GLU A 379 30.99 -32.19 10.09
C GLU A 379 30.65 -30.69 10.26
N LYS A 380 31.31 -29.84 9.47
CA LYS A 380 31.06 -28.39 9.49
C LYS A 380 29.66 -28.05 8.98
N VAL A 381 29.16 -28.78 7.98
CA VAL A 381 27.78 -28.63 7.49
C VAL A 381 26.78 -28.94 8.60
N ILE A 382 26.94 -30.06 9.32
CA ILE A 382 26.07 -30.45 10.43
C ILE A 382 26.06 -29.38 11.53
N MET A 383 27.24 -28.87 11.91
CA MET A 383 27.36 -27.80 12.90
C MET A 383 26.66 -26.51 12.47
N LEU A 384 26.87 -26.07 11.22
CA LEU A 384 26.21 -24.88 10.69
C LEU A 384 24.68 -25.06 10.60
N GLN A 385 24.20 -26.23 10.20
CA GLN A 385 22.77 -26.55 10.16
C GLN A 385 22.12 -26.44 11.53
N ARG A 386 22.74 -26.99 12.58
CA ARG A 386 22.27 -26.86 13.97
C ARG A 386 22.19 -25.39 14.40
N GLY A 387 23.22 -24.60 14.06
CA GLY A 387 23.24 -23.16 14.33
C GLY A 387 22.12 -22.39 13.61
N VAL A 388 21.88 -22.68 12.33
CA VAL A 388 20.79 -22.09 11.55
C VAL A 388 19.42 -22.40 12.16
N GLU A 389 19.18 -23.64 12.57
CA GLU A 389 17.91 -24.03 13.19
C GLU A 389 17.68 -23.33 14.53
N GLN A 390 18.72 -23.14 15.33
CA GLN A 390 18.63 -22.37 16.57
C GLN A 390 18.30 -20.89 16.28
N LEU A 391 19.01 -20.25 15.35
CA LEU A 391 18.76 -18.87 14.97
C LEU A 391 17.35 -18.66 14.39
N LYS A 392 16.83 -19.61 13.62
CA LYS A 392 15.44 -19.57 13.12
C LYS A 392 14.42 -19.58 14.26
N LYS A 393 14.61 -20.43 15.27
CA LYS A 393 13.73 -20.48 16.45
C LYS A 393 13.75 -19.16 17.22
N GLU A 394 14.94 -18.62 17.48
CA GLU A 394 15.10 -17.33 18.15
C GLU A 394 14.45 -16.19 17.35
N HIS A 395 14.73 -16.15 16.04
CA HIS A 395 14.16 -15.16 15.13
C HIS A 395 12.62 -15.21 15.12
N ALA A 396 12.03 -16.41 15.08
CA ALA A 396 10.58 -16.58 15.13
C ALA A 396 9.97 -16.09 16.45
N LEU A 397 10.61 -16.40 17.59
CA LEU A 397 10.17 -15.94 18.90
C LEU A 397 10.21 -14.41 19.00
N GLN A 398 11.34 -13.80 18.68
CA GLN A 398 11.53 -12.34 18.77
C GLN A 398 10.61 -11.60 17.80
N THR A 399 10.44 -12.11 16.57
CA THR A 399 9.49 -11.54 15.60
C THR A 399 8.05 -11.60 16.10
N SER A 400 7.66 -12.71 16.75
CA SER A 400 6.33 -12.85 17.35
C SER A 400 6.13 -11.87 18.50
N GLN A 401 7.15 -11.64 19.33
CA GLN A 401 7.12 -10.67 20.42
C GLN A 401 7.00 -9.23 19.91
N SER A 402 7.86 -8.81 18.98
CA SER A 402 7.80 -7.47 18.36
C SER A 402 6.42 -7.24 17.71
N ARG A 403 5.90 -8.23 16.99
CA ARG A 403 4.57 -8.18 16.36
C ARG A 403 3.46 -7.99 17.39
N TYR A 404 3.49 -8.75 18.47
CA TYR A 404 2.51 -8.65 19.56
C TYR A 404 2.54 -7.27 20.22
N GLN A 405 3.73 -6.76 20.52
CA GLN A 405 3.90 -5.44 21.14
C GLN A 405 3.41 -4.31 20.23
N LEU A 406 3.81 -4.33 18.95
CA LEU A 406 3.39 -3.35 17.96
C LEU A 406 1.87 -3.32 17.78
N LEU A 407 1.24 -4.50 17.65
CA LEU A 407 -0.21 -4.60 17.50
C LEU A 407 -0.96 -4.09 18.74
N ARG A 408 -0.47 -4.40 19.94
CA ARG A 408 -1.05 -3.88 21.20
C ARG A 408 -0.90 -2.36 21.29
N HIS A 409 0.24 -1.81 20.87
CA HIS A 409 0.47 -0.37 20.82
C HIS A 409 -0.48 0.32 19.83
N ASP A 410 -0.56 -0.17 18.59
CA ASP A 410 -1.43 0.39 17.55
C ASP A 410 -2.92 0.36 17.98
N ILE A 411 -3.38 -0.74 18.61
CA ILE A 411 -4.74 -0.85 19.14
C ILE A 411 -5.00 0.22 20.20
N ARG A 412 -4.08 0.41 21.14
CA ARG A 412 -4.23 1.43 22.21
C ARG A 412 -4.25 2.84 21.65
N SER A 413 -3.33 3.15 20.73
CA SER A 413 -3.26 4.44 20.04
C SER A 413 -4.55 4.74 19.27
N LYS A 414 -5.13 3.73 18.60
CA LYS A 414 -6.42 3.87 17.94
C LYS A 414 -7.55 4.13 18.94
N LEU A 415 -7.60 3.39 20.04
CA LEU A 415 -8.64 3.59 21.06
C LEU A 415 -8.54 4.99 21.69
N SER A 416 -7.33 5.51 21.92
CA SER A 416 -7.14 6.89 22.41
C SER A 416 -7.54 7.95 21.39
N ASN A 417 -7.43 7.65 20.09
CA ASN A 417 -7.84 8.56 19.01
C ASN A 417 -9.33 8.43 18.65
N GLY A 418 -10.16 7.95 19.57
CA GLY A 418 -11.61 7.90 19.42
C GLY A 418 -12.15 6.75 18.54
N THR A 419 -11.32 5.77 18.17
CA THR A 419 -11.87 4.57 17.51
C THR A 419 -12.78 3.79 18.48
N ALA A 420 -13.88 3.25 17.95
CA ALA A 420 -14.88 2.56 18.76
C ALA A 420 -15.27 1.21 18.13
N ILE A 421 -15.85 0.33 18.94
CA ILE A 421 -16.48 -0.90 18.46
C ILE A 421 -17.95 -0.58 18.20
N LEU A 422 -18.36 -0.57 16.94
CA LEU A 422 -19.77 -0.45 16.59
C LEU A 422 -20.50 -1.74 16.99
N ARG A 423 -21.68 -1.59 17.60
CA ARG A 423 -22.59 -2.70 17.82
C ARG A 423 -23.22 -3.03 16.47
N SER A 424 -22.95 -4.24 15.98
CA SER A 424 -23.65 -4.83 14.83
C SER A 424 -25.09 -5.15 15.20
#